data_AF-A0A914PKB1-F1
#
_entry.id   AF-A0A914PKB1-F1
#
_cell.length_a   1.000
_cell.length_b   1.000
_cell.length_c   1.000
_cell.angle_alpha   90.00
_cell.angle_beta   90.00
_cell.angle_gamma   90.00
#
_symmetry.space_group_name_H-M   'P 1'
#
loop_
_entity.id
_entity.type
_entity.pdbx_description
1 polymer ?
#
loop_
_entity_poly.entity_id
_entity_poly.type
_entity_poly.pdbx_seq_one_letter_code
_entity_poly.pdbx_strand_id
1 'polypeptide(L)'
;MNISKVTENMKRAQKRDAVLNEKLHFRSKLATCDTPPEAKKAGVAKEPSYETVEMTVNEIVNGDGHEFPGLVPLIRQFLDGADLDVDTRCTISQYLTFISLRASGEIFTLAHWMRQYVQYHPKYEKDSHVPDEITYDLLKIMDEISRGEKHCPKLLGEFRSKTDHKIPSAVRRAEEALAVACAKRKAQ
;
A
#
# COMPACT_ATOMS: atom_id res chain seq x y z
N MET A 1 19.42 -7.17 -10.24
CA MET A 1 19.54 -5.75 -9.87
C MET A 1 20.75 -5.60 -8.97
N ASN A 2 21.76 -4.86 -9.42
CA ASN A 2 23.03 -4.73 -8.71
C ASN A 2 22.88 -3.78 -7.50
N ILE A 3 23.66 -4.03 -6.45
CA ILE A 3 23.61 -3.24 -5.21
C ILE A 3 23.87 -1.74 -5.43
N SER A 4 24.70 -1.38 -6.42
CA SER A 4 24.96 0.03 -6.77
C SER A 4 23.67 0.78 -7.15
N LYS A 5 22.78 0.17 -7.95
CA LYS A 5 21.50 0.76 -8.35
C LYS A 5 20.52 0.86 -7.18
N VAL A 6 20.58 -0.07 -6.23
CA VAL A 6 19.82 0.00 -4.97
C VAL A 6 20.28 1.21 -4.15
N THR A 7 21.59 1.39 -3.99
CA THR A 7 22.16 2.54 -3.26
C THR A 7 21.76 3.86 -3.89
N GLU A 8 21.73 3.93 -5.22
CA GLU A 8 21.23 5.10 -5.94
C GLU A 8 19.74 5.35 -5.67
N ASN A 9 18.90 4.31 -5.73
CA ASN A 9 17.49 4.43 -5.38
C ASN A 9 17.28 4.95 -3.95
N MET A 10 18.09 4.51 -2.99
CA MET A 10 18.02 5.00 -1.61
C MET A 10 18.27 6.51 -1.51
N LYS A 11 19.21 7.04 -2.30
CA LYS A 11 19.46 8.49 -2.35
C LYS A 11 18.31 9.24 -3.01
N ARG A 12 17.76 8.72 -4.12
CA ARG A 12 16.62 9.33 -4.82
C ARG A 12 15.36 9.34 -3.95
N ALA A 13 15.09 8.26 -3.23
CA ALA A 13 13.90 8.09 -2.39
C ALA A 13 13.80 9.10 -1.22
N GLN A 14 14.92 9.70 -0.80
CA GLN A 14 14.96 10.70 0.28
C GLN A 14 14.55 12.11 -0.18
N LYS A 15 14.53 12.38 -1.49
CA LYS A 15 14.19 13.70 -2.01
C LYS A 15 12.73 14.06 -1.72
N ARG A 16 12.46 15.37 -1.63
CA ARG A 16 11.10 15.87 -1.39
C ARG A 16 10.17 15.41 -2.51
N ASP A 17 9.06 14.80 -2.13
CA ASP A 17 8.05 14.28 -3.04
C ASP A 17 8.61 13.27 -4.06
N ALA A 18 9.61 12.47 -3.66
CA ALA A 18 10.23 11.44 -4.51
C ALA A 18 9.21 10.45 -5.10
N VAL A 19 8.13 10.15 -4.37
CA VAL A 19 7.03 9.30 -4.86
C VAL A 19 6.42 9.82 -6.16
N LEU A 20 6.33 11.14 -6.33
CA LEU A 20 5.72 11.78 -7.49
C LEU A 20 6.73 12.12 -8.58
N ASN A 21 7.94 12.54 -8.18
CA ASN A 21 8.87 13.22 -9.09
C ASN A 21 10.09 12.37 -9.48
N GLU A 22 10.48 11.39 -8.67
CA GLU A 22 11.71 10.64 -8.90
C GLU A 22 11.44 9.32 -9.61
N LYS A 23 12.40 8.94 -10.45
CA LYS A 23 12.44 7.61 -11.06
C LYS A 23 13.43 6.73 -10.31
N LEU A 24 13.06 5.48 -10.08
CA LEU A 24 13.86 4.46 -9.42
C LEU A 24 14.25 3.39 -10.43
N HIS A 25 15.46 2.85 -10.27
CA HIS A 25 15.89 1.68 -11.01
C HIS A 25 15.05 0.47 -10.59
N PHE A 26 14.28 -0.06 -11.52
CA PHE A 26 13.42 -1.23 -11.33
C PHE A 26 13.65 -2.26 -12.43
N ARG A 27 13.32 -3.53 -12.19
CA ARG A 27 13.52 -4.58 -13.21
C ARG A 27 12.50 -4.42 -14.32
N SER A 28 12.95 -4.42 -15.58
CA SER A 28 12.06 -4.24 -16.74
C SER A 28 11.09 -5.40 -16.89
N LYS A 29 11.55 -6.62 -16.61
CA LYS A 29 10.75 -7.84 -16.68
C LYS A 29 10.75 -8.53 -15.34
N LEU A 30 9.55 -8.74 -14.80
CA LEU A 30 9.35 -9.75 -13.77
C LEU A 30 9.46 -11.08 -14.50
N ALA A 31 10.28 -12.00 -14.00
CA ALA A 31 10.42 -13.31 -14.61
C ALA A 31 9.03 -13.91 -14.77
N THR A 32 8.58 -14.07 -16.01
CA THR A 32 7.29 -14.69 -16.30
C THR A 32 7.34 -16.10 -15.74
N CYS A 33 6.50 -16.37 -14.75
CA CYS A 33 6.27 -17.74 -14.26
C CYS A 33 5.48 -18.58 -15.27
N ASP A 34 5.22 -18.06 -16.47
CA ASP A 34 4.50 -18.72 -17.57
C ASP A 34 5.37 -19.72 -18.33
N THR A 35 6.13 -20.54 -17.63
CA THR A 35 6.54 -21.83 -18.20
C THR A 35 5.75 -22.91 -17.47
N PRO A 36 4.75 -23.52 -18.14
CA PRO A 36 4.27 -24.83 -17.72
C PRO A 36 5.49 -25.73 -17.51
N PRO A 37 5.52 -26.57 -16.45
CA PRO A 37 6.68 -27.44 -16.17
C PRO A 37 7.04 -28.37 -17.35
N GLU A 38 6.15 -28.51 -18.33
CA GLU A 38 6.28 -29.31 -19.55
C GLU A 38 7.08 -28.61 -20.67
N ALA A 39 7.27 -27.29 -20.64
CA ALA A 39 8.04 -26.54 -21.64
C ALA A 39 9.57 -26.56 -21.41
N LYS A 40 10.05 -27.32 -20.41
CA LYS A 40 11.49 -27.51 -20.16
C LYS A 40 12.20 -28.38 -21.22
N LYS A 41 11.51 -28.88 -22.24
CA LYS A 41 12.08 -29.74 -23.29
C LYS A 41 12.56 -29.02 -24.57
N ALA A 42 12.50 -27.69 -24.65
CA ALA A 42 13.02 -26.96 -25.80
C ALA A 42 13.92 -25.80 -25.36
N GLY A 43 15.09 -26.11 -24.80
CA GLY A 43 16.37 -25.42 -25.03
C GLY A 43 16.50 -23.89 -25.03
N VAL A 44 15.52 -23.12 -24.56
CA VAL A 44 15.59 -21.65 -24.52
C VAL A 44 15.04 -21.15 -23.19
N ALA A 45 15.69 -21.52 -22.10
CA ALA A 45 15.66 -20.66 -20.92
C ALA A 45 16.44 -19.40 -21.31
N LYS A 46 15.74 -18.32 -21.71
CA LYS A 46 16.37 -17.00 -21.80
C LYS A 46 16.98 -16.72 -20.43
N GLU A 47 18.29 -16.54 -20.39
CA GLU A 47 19.02 -16.01 -19.23
C GLU A 47 18.19 -14.88 -18.61
N PRO A 48 17.97 -14.86 -17.28
CA PRO A 48 17.20 -13.81 -16.64
C PRO A 48 17.89 -12.48 -16.94
N SER A 49 17.29 -11.65 -17.80
CA SER A 49 17.88 -10.35 -18.09
C SER A 49 17.81 -9.52 -16.82
N TYR A 50 18.97 -9.18 -16.26
CA TYR A 50 19.11 -8.28 -15.11
C TYR A 50 18.92 -6.82 -15.50
N GLU A 51 18.26 -6.58 -16.63
CA GLU A 51 18.04 -5.28 -17.20
C GLU A 51 17.13 -4.49 -16.27
N THR A 52 17.61 -3.32 -15.86
CA THR A 52 16.84 -2.40 -15.03
C THR A 52 16.56 -1.15 -15.84
N VAL A 53 15.34 -0.69 -15.76
CA VAL A 53 14.86 0.56 -16.35
C VAL A 53 14.52 1.53 -15.24
N GLU A 54 14.47 2.82 -15.57
CA GLU A 54 14.05 3.84 -14.62
C GLU A 54 12.54 4.02 -14.69
N MET A 55 11.86 3.84 -13.56
CA MET A 55 10.40 3.91 -13.45
C MET A 55 10.00 4.77 -12.25
N THR A 56 8.96 5.57 -12.41
CA THR A 56 8.29 6.27 -11.30
C THR A 56 7.63 5.27 -10.35
N VAL A 57 7.33 5.69 -9.12
CA VAL A 57 6.59 4.84 -8.18
C VAL A 57 5.21 4.47 -8.74
N ASN A 58 4.56 5.38 -9.46
CA ASN A 58 3.29 5.11 -10.13
C ASN A 58 3.43 3.97 -11.14
N GLU A 59 4.43 4.02 -12.02
CA GLU A 59 4.66 2.97 -13.04
C GLU A 59 5.01 1.62 -12.39
N ILE A 60 5.79 1.62 -11.30
CA ILE A 60 6.12 0.40 -10.56
C ILE A 60 4.87 -0.22 -9.92
N VAL A 61 4.00 0.60 -9.33
CA VAL A 61 2.82 0.11 -8.59
C VAL A 61 1.67 -0.22 -9.52
N ASN A 62 1.34 0.66 -10.46
CA ASN A 62 0.15 0.61 -11.30
C ASN A 62 0.42 0.11 -12.73
N GLY A 63 1.68 0.05 -13.14
CA GLY A 63 2.09 -0.29 -14.50
C GLY A 63 2.38 0.95 -15.34
N ASP A 64 3.12 0.76 -16.43
CA ASP A 64 3.46 1.82 -17.37
C ASP A 64 2.45 1.94 -18.53
N GLY A 65 1.43 1.09 -18.56
CA GLY A 65 0.43 1.01 -19.63
C GLY A 65 0.93 0.33 -20.92
N HIS A 66 2.17 -0.19 -20.90
CA HIS A 66 2.85 -0.79 -22.03
C HIS A 66 3.39 -2.18 -21.69
N GLU A 67 4.69 -2.29 -21.37
CA GLU A 67 5.36 -3.57 -21.17
C GLU A 67 5.31 -4.05 -19.72
N PHE A 68 5.22 -3.13 -18.76
CA PHE A 68 5.25 -3.47 -17.35
C PHE A 68 3.85 -3.41 -16.74
N PRO A 69 3.30 -4.56 -16.29
CA PRO A 69 1.92 -4.63 -15.82
C PRO A 69 1.68 -3.90 -14.48
N GLY A 70 2.72 -3.67 -13.66
CA GLY A 70 2.57 -3.09 -12.32
C GLY A 70 2.39 -4.13 -11.22
N LEU A 71 2.86 -3.82 -10.01
CA LEU A 71 2.75 -4.73 -8.87
C LEU A 71 1.29 -4.94 -8.41
N VAL A 72 0.47 -3.89 -8.38
CA VAL A 72 -0.94 -3.97 -7.95
C VAL A 72 -1.77 -4.83 -8.92
N PRO A 73 -1.70 -4.62 -10.25
CA PRO A 73 -2.40 -5.49 -11.20
C PRO A 73 -2.00 -6.97 -11.11
N LEU A 74 -0.71 -7.26 -10.89
CA LEU A 74 -0.24 -8.64 -10.70
C LEU A 74 -0.79 -9.28 -9.42
N ILE A 75 -0.83 -8.54 -8.31
CA ILE A 75 -1.43 -9.04 -7.07
C ILE A 75 -2.92 -9.29 -7.29
N ARG A 76 -3.65 -8.40 -7.98
CA ARG A 76 -5.07 -8.59 -8.30
C ARG A 76 -5.30 -9.86 -9.13
N GLN A 77 -4.47 -10.09 -10.16
CA GLN A 77 -4.53 -11.31 -10.96
C GLN A 77 -4.29 -12.58 -10.12
N PHE A 78 -3.34 -12.54 -9.18
CA PHE A 78 -3.13 -13.65 -8.26
C PHE A 78 -4.35 -13.90 -7.36
N LEU A 79 -4.98 -12.84 -6.86
CA LEU A 79 -6.19 -12.93 -6.03
C LEU A 79 -7.40 -13.47 -6.79
N ASP A 80 -7.43 -13.37 -8.11
CA ASP A 80 -8.51 -13.93 -8.94
C ASP A 80 -8.43 -15.46 -9.05
N GLY A 81 -7.23 -16.03 -8.94
CA GLY A 81 -7.00 -17.48 -8.91
C GLY A 81 -6.94 -18.08 -7.49
N ALA A 82 -6.92 -17.24 -6.46
CA ALA A 82 -6.88 -17.68 -5.08
C ALA A 82 -8.29 -17.93 -4.53
N ASP A 83 -8.47 -19.03 -3.80
CA ASP A 83 -9.73 -19.34 -3.11
C ASP A 83 -9.87 -18.45 -1.86
N LEU A 84 -10.50 -17.29 -2.03
CA LEU A 84 -10.73 -16.28 -0.98
C LEU A 84 -12.21 -15.91 -0.90
N ASP A 85 -12.70 -15.70 0.32
CA ASP A 85 -14.04 -15.17 0.51
C ASP A 85 -14.17 -13.73 -0.01
N VAL A 86 -15.40 -13.34 -0.34
CA VAL A 86 -15.71 -12.04 -0.95
C VAL A 86 -15.32 -10.87 -0.04
N ASP A 87 -15.49 -11.01 1.28
CA ASP A 87 -15.20 -9.92 2.22
C ASP A 87 -13.70 -9.67 2.36
N THR A 88 -12.90 -10.74 2.43
CA THR A 88 -11.44 -10.68 2.41
C THR A 88 -10.94 -10.08 1.10
N ARG A 89 -11.49 -10.52 -0.05
CA ARG A 89 -11.13 -9.99 -1.37
C ARG A 89 -11.46 -8.50 -1.49
N CYS A 90 -12.62 -8.06 -1.00
CA CYS A 90 -12.98 -6.65 -0.97
C CYS A 90 -12.03 -5.83 -0.07
N THR A 91 -11.66 -6.35 1.10
CA THR A 91 -10.77 -5.66 2.03
C THR A 91 -9.36 -5.50 1.46
N ILE A 92 -8.79 -6.57 0.91
CA ILE A 92 -7.49 -6.51 0.23
C ILE A 92 -7.55 -5.53 -0.96
N SER A 93 -8.63 -5.59 -1.74
CA SER A 93 -8.83 -4.68 -2.88
C SER A 93 -8.83 -3.21 -2.45
N GLN A 94 -9.41 -2.87 -1.29
CA GLN A 94 -9.36 -1.51 -0.75
C GLN A 94 -7.93 -1.09 -0.38
N TYR A 95 -7.14 -1.96 0.25
CA TYR A 95 -5.73 -1.68 0.55
C TYR A 95 -4.90 -1.49 -0.71
N LEU A 96 -5.08 -2.35 -1.71
CA LEU A 96 -4.39 -2.23 -2.99
C LEU A 96 -4.76 -0.95 -3.73
N THR A 97 -6.05 -0.56 -3.72
CA THR A 97 -6.49 0.71 -4.29
C THR A 97 -5.88 1.90 -3.53
N PHE A 98 -5.82 1.86 -2.20
CA PHE A 98 -5.15 2.91 -1.42
C PHE A 98 -3.67 3.06 -1.79
N ILE A 99 -2.93 1.96 -1.92
CA ILE A 99 -1.52 1.99 -2.34
C ILE A 99 -1.40 2.53 -3.77
N SER A 100 -2.28 2.08 -4.67
CA SER A 100 -2.37 2.52 -6.07
C SER A 100 -2.58 4.03 -6.18
N LEU A 101 -3.57 4.58 -5.45
CA LEU A 101 -3.87 6.01 -5.45
C LEU A 101 -2.72 6.85 -4.88
N ARG A 102 -2.01 6.32 -3.87
CA ARG A 102 -0.85 7.01 -3.28
C ARG A 102 0.34 7.04 -4.23
N ALA A 103 0.53 5.97 -4.99
CA ALA A 103 1.57 5.90 -6.01
C ALA A 103 1.30 6.85 -7.18
N SER A 104 0.03 7.00 -7.59
CA SER A 104 -0.37 7.98 -8.62
C SER A 104 -0.38 9.44 -8.13
N GLY A 105 -0.41 9.66 -6.81
CA GLY A 105 -0.45 10.99 -6.19
C GLY A 105 -1.83 11.58 -6.00
N GLU A 106 -2.90 10.85 -6.34
CA GLU A 106 -4.29 11.25 -6.06
C GLU A 106 -4.56 11.39 -4.56
N ILE A 107 -3.96 10.51 -3.75
CA ILE A 107 -3.88 10.69 -2.30
C ILE A 107 -2.46 11.00 -1.85
N PHE A 108 -2.34 11.87 -0.86
CA PHE A 108 -1.07 12.35 -0.37
C PHE A 108 -0.34 11.30 0.46
N THR A 109 0.98 11.39 0.42
CA THR A 109 1.81 10.83 1.48
C THR A 109 1.66 11.67 2.74
N LEU A 110 1.83 11.05 3.92
CA LEU A 110 1.82 11.79 5.18
C LEU A 110 2.82 12.94 5.17
N ALA A 111 4.03 12.70 4.64
CA ALA A 111 5.07 13.71 4.55
C ALA A 111 4.67 14.91 3.65
N HIS A 112 4.02 14.65 2.50
CA HIS A 112 3.51 15.72 1.64
C HIS A 112 2.39 16.50 2.34
N TRP A 113 1.46 15.79 2.98
CA TRP A 113 0.35 16.39 3.71
C TRP A 113 0.83 17.28 4.87
N MET A 114 1.78 16.80 5.69
CA MET A 114 2.37 17.60 6.78
C MET A 114 3.04 18.87 6.27
N ARG A 115 3.82 18.76 5.18
CA ARG A 115 4.44 19.93 4.55
C ARG A 115 3.42 20.94 4.06
N GLN A 116 2.37 20.49 3.39
CA GLN A 116 1.29 21.38 2.95
C GLN A 116 0.58 22.02 4.14
N TYR A 117 0.29 21.25 5.19
CA TYR A 117 -0.36 21.76 6.39
C TYR A 117 0.43 22.92 7.01
N VAL A 118 1.74 22.72 7.23
CA VAL A 118 2.63 23.77 7.74
C VAL A 118 2.71 24.96 6.78
N GLN A 119 2.88 24.69 5.47
CA GLN A 119 3.05 25.74 4.46
C GLN A 119 1.85 26.68 4.36
N TYR A 120 0.62 26.17 4.56
CA TYR A 120 -0.61 26.96 4.53
C TYR A 120 -1.08 27.43 5.92
N HIS A 121 -0.31 27.16 6.96
CA HIS A 121 -0.65 27.60 8.31
C HIS A 121 -0.55 29.13 8.42
N PRO A 122 -1.54 29.84 8.99
CA PRO A 122 -1.55 31.31 9.03
C PRO A 122 -0.32 31.94 9.71
N LYS A 123 0.27 31.22 10.67
CA LYS A 123 1.46 31.64 11.43
C LYS A 123 2.78 31.24 10.81
N TYR A 124 2.78 30.60 9.64
CA TYR A 124 4.02 30.19 8.97
C TYR A 124 4.59 31.33 8.13
N GLU A 125 5.81 31.75 8.45
CA GLU A 125 6.47 32.91 7.83
C GLU A 125 7.30 32.55 6.58
N LYS A 126 7.22 31.31 6.10
CA LYS A 126 7.98 30.79 4.94
C LYS A 126 9.50 30.87 5.10
N ASP A 127 9.97 30.87 6.33
CA ASP A 127 11.37 30.92 6.75
C ASP A 127 11.94 29.54 7.09
N SER A 128 11.17 28.47 6.84
CA SER A 128 11.49 27.10 7.24
C SER A 128 11.55 26.86 8.76
N HIS A 129 11.12 27.82 9.57
CA HIS A 129 10.93 27.64 11.00
C HIS A 129 9.49 27.19 11.29
N VAL A 130 9.32 26.20 12.16
CA VAL A 130 8.00 25.70 12.56
C VAL A 130 7.83 25.98 14.05
N PRO A 131 7.13 27.07 14.43
CA PRO A 131 6.95 27.40 15.83
C PRO A 131 6.02 26.40 16.54
N ASP A 132 6.12 26.37 17.88
CA ASP A 132 5.43 25.40 18.74
C ASP A 132 3.91 25.38 18.52
N GLU A 133 3.31 26.52 18.19
CA GLU A 133 1.87 26.61 17.91
C GLU A 133 1.45 25.84 16.66
N ILE A 134 2.23 25.94 15.57
CA ILE A 134 1.96 25.17 14.34
C ILE A 134 2.14 23.68 14.62
N THR A 135 3.14 23.33 15.43
CA THR A 135 3.40 21.95 15.84
C THR A 135 2.25 21.39 16.67
N TYR A 136 1.72 22.16 17.63
CA TYR A 136 0.57 21.78 18.43
C TYR A 136 -0.67 21.56 17.54
N ASP A 137 -0.98 22.50 16.66
CA ASP A 137 -2.13 22.40 15.75
C ASP A 137 -2.01 21.20 14.81
N LEU A 138 -0.79 20.95 14.27
CA LEU A 138 -0.49 19.77 13.45
C LEU A 138 -0.69 18.45 14.22
N LEU A 139 -0.21 18.35 15.45
CA LEU A 139 -0.36 17.12 16.25
C LEU A 139 -1.82 16.90 16.67
N LYS A 140 -2.53 17.97 17.03
CA LYS A 140 -3.94 17.92 17.37
C LYS A 140 -4.77 17.40 16.20
N ILE A 141 -4.57 17.94 14.98
CA ILE A 141 -5.29 17.47 13.79
C ILE A 141 -4.96 16.01 13.46
N MET A 142 -3.71 15.57 13.70
CA MET A 142 -3.31 14.18 13.49
C MET A 142 -3.97 13.23 14.50
N ASP A 143 -4.12 13.64 15.77
CA ASP A 143 -4.83 12.87 16.80
C ASP A 143 -6.33 12.75 16.45
N GLU A 144 -6.98 13.86 16.07
CA GLU A 144 -8.38 13.88 15.61
C GLU A 144 -8.60 12.93 14.41
N ILE A 145 -7.68 12.92 13.44
CA ILE A 145 -7.73 11.99 12.29
C ILE A 145 -7.54 10.54 12.75
N SER A 146 -6.58 10.29 13.65
CA SER A 146 -6.26 8.94 14.12
C SER A 146 -7.39 8.31 14.94
N ARG A 147 -8.15 9.13 15.68
CA ARG A 147 -9.37 8.71 16.41
C ARG A 147 -10.58 8.53 15.51
N GLY A 148 -10.52 9.01 14.26
CA GLY A 148 -11.65 9.03 13.34
C GLY A 148 -12.68 10.13 13.62
N GLU A 149 -12.35 11.10 14.49
CA GLU A 149 -13.19 12.27 14.78
C GLU A 149 -13.21 13.24 13.59
N LYS A 150 -12.10 13.30 12.85
CA LYS A 150 -11.99 14.09 11.62
C LYS A 150 -11.54 13.25 10.45
N HIS A 151 -12.33 13.24 9.38
CA HIS A 151 -11.96 12.56 8.16
C HIS A 151 -11.08 13.44 7.25
N CYS A 152 -10.03 12.85 6.66
CA CYS A 152 -9.15 13.54 5.70
C CYS A 152 -9.07 12.75 4.37
N PRO A 153 -9.94 13.06 3.40
CA PRO A 153 -9.96 12.35 2.11
C PRO A 153 -8.63 12.44 1.35
N LYS A 154 -7.94 13.58 1.44
CA LYS A 154 -6.64 13.78 0.77
C LYS A 154 -5.54 12.86 1.31
N LEU A 155 -5.62 12.40 2.57
CA LEU A 155 -4.60 11.55 3.18
C LEU A 155 -5.02 10.07 3.19
N LEU A 156 -6.30 9.82 3.47
CA LEU A 156 -6.84 8.49 3.72
C LEU A 156 -7.73 7.96 2.58
N GLY A 157 -8.13 8.79 1.61
CA GLY A 157 -9.15 8.43 0.62
C GLY A 157 -10.53 8.16 1.26
N GLU A 158 -11.45 7.64 0.47
CA GLU A 158 -12.81 7.25 0.92
C GLU A 158 -12.91 5.75 1.22
N PHE A 159 -11.93 5.21 1.96
CA PHE A 159 -11.92 3.80 2.34
C PHE A 159 -12.53 3.59 3.73
N ARG A 160 -13.33 2.53 3.88
CA ARG A 160 -13.84 2.08 5.18
C ARG A 160 -13.18 0.77 5.55
N SER A 161 -12.23 0.83 6.48
CA SER A 161 -11.65 -0.37 7.08
C SER A 161 -12.76 -1.20 7.73
N LYS A 162 -12.88 -2.47 7.33
CA LYS A 162 -13.71 -3.46 8.03
C LYS A 162 -13.01 -4.04 9.27
N THR A 163 -11.73 -3.72 9.46
CA THR A 163 -10.94 -4.18 10.61
C THR A 163 -11.40 -3.42 11.85
N ASP A 164 -12.18 -4.10 12.68
CA ASP A 164 -12.57 -3.66 14.02
C ASP A 164 -11.83 -4.55 15.04
N HIS A 165 -11.36 -3.95 16.14
CA HIS A 165 -10.78 -4.68 17.26
C HIS A 165 -11.84 -5.48 18.05
N LYS A 166 -13.12 -5.20 17.81
CA LYS A 166 -14.24 -5.92 18.41
C LYS A 166 -14.50 -7.23 17.67
N ILE A 167 -14.58 -8.32 18.43
CA ILE A 167 -15.03 -9.62 17.90
C ILE A 167 -16.45 -9.45 17.35
N PRO A 168 -16.72 -9.78 16.07
CA PRO A 168 -18.06 -9.69 15.51
C PRO A 168 -19.07 -10.50 16.33
N SER A 169 -20.28 -9.96 16.52
CA SER A 169 -21.31 -10.60 17.35
C SER A 169 -21.70 -12.01 16.89
N ALA A 170 -21.49 -12.31 15.60
CA ALA A 170 -21.68 -13.65 15.04
C ALA A 170 -20.61 -14.63 15.52
N VAL A 171 -19.34 -14.22 15.55
CA VAL A 171 -18.21 -15.04 16.01
C VAL A 171 -18.34 -15.30 17.50
N ARG A 172 -18.63 -14.26 18.31
CA ARG A 172 -18.88 -14.41 19.75
C ARG A 172 -20.01 -15.41 20.04
N ARG A 173 -21.14 -15.32 19.31
CA ARG A 173 -22.26 -16.26 19.46
C ARG A 173 -21.91 -17.69 19.06
N ALA A 174 -21.10 -17.87 18.02
CA ALA A 174 -20.64 -19.18 17.58
C ALA A 174 -19.69 -19.82 18.62
N GLU A 175 -18.77 -19.04 19.19
CA GLU A 175 -17.88 -19.48 20.27
C GLU A 175 -18.66 -19.85 21.54
N GLU A 176 -19.62 -19.01 21.95
CA GLU A 176 -20.53 -19.29 23.06
C GLU A 176 -21.32 -20.59 22.83
N ALA A 177 -21.89 -20.78 21.64
CA ALA A 177 -22.63 -21.99 21.29
C ALA A 177 -21.73 -23.24 21.30
N LEU A 178 -20.50 -23.13 20.79
CA LEU A 178 -19.52 -24.21 20.80
C LEU A 178 -19.09 -24.58 22.23
N ALA A 179 -18.85 -23.58 23.09
CA ALA A 179 -18.51 -23.77 24.49
C ALA A 179 -19.63 -24.50 25.26
N VAL A 180 -20.89 -24.09 25.05
CA VAL A 180 -22.06 -24.74 25.64
C VAL A 180 -22.20 -26.18 25.15
N ALA A 181 -22.00 -26.44 23.85
CA ALA A 181 -22.07 -27.78 23.29
C ALA A 181 -20.95 -28.70 23.79
N CYS A 182 -19.76 -28.15 24.06
CA CYS A 182 -18.63 -28.89 24.62
C CYS A 182 -18.86 -29.19 26.12
N ALA A 183 -19.42 -28.25 26.88
CA ALA A 183 -19.78 -28.45 28.28
C ALA A 183 -20.85 -29.54 28.46
N LYS A 184 -21.89 -29.55 27.62
CA LYS A 184 -22.92 -30.60 27.63
C LYS A 184 -22.37 -31.99 27.35
N ARG A 185 -21.39 -32.10 26.44
CA ARG A 185 -20.73 -33.37 26.10
C ARG A 185 -19.82 -33.92 27.20
N LYS A 186 -19.32 -33.09 28.11
CA LYS A 186 -18.51 -33.52 29.26
C LYS A 186 -19.34 -33.93 30.48
N ALA A 187 -20.64 -33.61 30.49
CA ALA A 187 -21.56 -33.91 31.58
C ALA A 187 -22.39 -35.18 31.35
N GLN A 188 -22.21 -35.84 30.20
CA GLN A 188 -22.70 -37.19 29.88
C GLN A 188 -21.56 -38.19 30.02
#